data_AF-A0A6I6AM69-F1
#
_entry.id   AF-A0A6I6AM69-F1
#
_cell.length_a   1.000
_cell.length_b   1.000
_cell.length_c   1.000
_cell.angle_alpha   90.00
_cell.angle_beta   90.00
_cell.angle_gamma   90.00
#
_symmetry.space_group_name_H-M   'P 1'
#
loop_
_entity.id
_entity.type
_entity.pdbx_description
1 polymer ?
#
loop_
_entity_poly.entity_id
_entity_poly.type
_entity_poly.pdbx_seq_one_letter_code
_entity_poly.pdbx_strand_id
1 'polypeptide(L)'
;MSHFLGNTCPDAELKSHVADGDLLQPTVLRSETERLLKAESSEAFVNNFTDYWLSLKDIRRDEPDARLYPEYRFDDYLIDSLAMETRTFFRYLLEQNLPITALVQTDFIFANDRLARHYDLPPLEGSKLRRVALPANSPYGGLITQGAILKVTANGTTTSPVIRGAWIMERIMGEPPPPPPPSVPAVEPDIRGAKTIRDQLAQHTRDPVCANCHARFDPVGFALENYDIMGAWRNRYRSLGQGEKVTGIDRAGHDYAYFIAGPVDAGGQLRDGRAFQNIRELKQLLVQNPRQMARNFLQQLTVYATGTPVRFSDRPVIESILDQCEAERYRVRDLLLALVQSRIFLGTEPVAAKGSES
;
A
#
# COMPACT_ATOMS: atom_id res chain seq x y z
N MET A 1 -8.33 18.56 14.66
CA MET A 1 -7.91 17.24 15.19
C MET A 1 -9.04 16.22 15.18
N SER A 2 -10.19 16.47 15.82
CA SER A 2 -11.31 15.51 15.90
C SER A 2 -11.81 15.03 14.53
N HIS A 3 -11.95 15.92 13.54
CA HIS A 3 -12.32 15.54 12.18
C HIS A 3 -11.24 14.69 11.49
N PHE A 4 -9.98 15.07 11.62
CA PHE A 4 -8.85 14.34 11.04
C PHE A 4 -8.71 12.92 11.63
N LEU A 5 -8.73 12.80 12.96
CA LEU A 5 -8.38 11.57 13.66
C LEU A 5 -9.58 10.72 14.07
N GLY A 6 -10.80 11.23 13.98
CA GLY A 6 -12.00 10.48 14.38
C GLY A 6 -13.22 10.70 13.50
N ASN A 7 -13.17 11.61 12.51
CA ASN A 7 -14.32 12.03 11.72
C ASN A 7 -15.54 12.45 12.59
N THR A 8 -15.28 13.09 13.73
CA THR A 8 -16.31 13.55 14.68
C THR A 8 -16.14 15.01 15.09
N CYS A 9 -17.16 15.56 15.74
CA CYS A 9 -17.08 16.83 16.45
C CYS A 9 -16.07 16.74 17.64
N PRO A 10 -15.51 17.88 18.09
CA PRO A 10 -14.68 17.93 19.30
C PRO A 10 -15.46 17.46 20.53
N ASP A 11 -14.82 16.63 21.35
CA ASP A 11 -15.36 16.17 22.63
C ASP A 11 -15.21 17.25 23.73
N ALA A 12 -15.61 16.92 24.96
CA ALA A 12 -15.59 17.86 26.07
C ALA A 12 -14.16 18.28 26.46
N GLU A 13 -13.19 17.37 26.38
CA GLU A 13 -11.79 17.62 26.74
C GLU A 13 -11.13 18.59 25.74
N LEU A 14 -11.31 18.36 24.44
CA LEU A 14 -10.86 19.31 23.41
C LEU A 14 -11.52 20.69 23.56
N LYS A 15 -12.81 20.74 23.91
CA LYS A 15 -13.52 22.01 24.16
C LYS A 15 -12.99 22.74 25.39
N SER A 16 -12.59 22.00 26.44
CA SER A 16 -11.95 22.59 27.62
C SER A 16 -10.64 23.27 27.24
N HIS A 17 -9.76 22.59 26.52
CA HIS A 17 -8.48 23.17 26.09
C HIS A 17 -8.63 24.41 25.18
N VAL A 18 -9.71 24.46 24.39
CA VAL A 18 -10.04 25.69 23.64
C VAL A 18 -10.47 26.82 24.57
N ALA A 19 -11.30 26.52 25.57
CA ALA A 19 -11.77 27.52 26.54
C ALA A 19 -10.61 28.06 27.41
N ASP A 20 -9.67 27.19 27.77
CA ASP A 20 -8.47 27.52 28.56
C ASP A 20 -7.37 28.19 27.72
N GLY A 21 -7.50 28.20 26.39
CA GLY A 21 -6.54 28.81 25.46
C GLY A 21 -5.21 28.08 25.37
N ASP A 22 -5.13 26.84 25.87
CA ASP A 22 -3.91 26.04 25.94
C ASP A 22 -3.82 24.96 24.84
N LEU A 23 -4.89 24.74 24.06
CA LEU A 23 -4.95 23.69 23.04
C LEU A 23 -3.74 23.70 22.09
N LEU A 24 -3.25 24.87 21.70
CA LEU A 24 -2.14 25.02 20.75
C LEU A 24 -0.76 24.86 21.38
N GLN A 25 -0.67 24.62 22.69
CA GLN A 25 0.59 24.29 23.33
C GLN A 25 1.09 22.94 22.82
N PRO A 26 2.38 22.79 22.44
CA PRO A 26 2.89 21.56 21.84
C PRO A 26 2.63 20.30 22.68
N THR A 27 2.75 20.41 24.01
CA THR A 27 2.50 19.30 24.95
C THR A 27 1.03 18.88 24.97
N VAL A 28 0.11 19.84 24.93
CA VAL A 28 -1.35 19.60 24.90
C VAL A 28 -1.74 18.99 23.55
N LEU A 29 -1.31 19.59 22.44
CA LEU A 29 -1.55 19.04 21.09
C LEU A 29 -1.08 17.59 20.97
N ARG A 30 0.12 17.30 21.48
CA ARG A 30 0.68 15.95 21.46
C ARG A 30 -0.18 14.99 22.28
N SER A 31 -0.48 15.33 23.53
CA SER A 31 -1.28 14.50 24.44
C SER A 31 -2.66 14.19 23.84
N GLU A 32 -3.34 15.22 23.34
CA GLU A 32 -4.67 15.06 22.74
C GLU A 32 -4.64 14.29 21.43
N THR A 33 -3.59 14.43 20.62
CA THR A 33 -3.41 13.61 19.41
C THR A 33 -3.25 12.13 19.77
N GLU A 34 -2.41 11.82 20.76
CA GLU A 34 -2.20 10.45 21.22
C GLU A 34 -3.46 9.85 21.85
N ARG A 35 -4.25 10.66 22.58
CA ARG A 35 -5.54 10.26 23.15
C ARG A 35 -6.55 9.92 22.06
N LEU A 36 -6.72 10.80 21.07
CA LEU A 36 -7.66 10.60 19.95
C LEU A 36 -7.27 9.38 19.10
N LEU A 37 -5.98 9.12 18.90
CA LEU A 37 -5.51 7.93 18.19
C LEU A 37 -5.87 6.61 18.92
N LYS A 38 -6.09 6.65 20.24
CA LYS A 38 -6.50 5.49 21.05
C LYS A 38 -8.02 5.39 21.22
N ALA A 39 -8.77 6.42 20.86
CA ALA A 39 -10.23 6.42 20.95
C ALA A 39 -10.85 5.48 19.91
N GLU A 40 -12.03 4.96 20.19
CA GLU A 40 -12.79 4.11 19.26
C GLU A 40 -13.07 4.83 17.92
N SER A 41 -13.30 6.14 17.96
CA SER A 41 -13.49 6.98 16.78
C SER A 41 -12.29 6.96 15.82
N SER A 42 -11.08 6.61 16.27
CA SER A 42 -9.89 6.44 15.42
C SER A 42 -10.07 5.39 14.33
N GLU A 43 -11.02 4.47 14.48
CA GLU A 43 -11.38 3.53 13.43
C GLU A 43 -11.84 4.22 12.15
N ALA A 44 -12.59 5.32 12.25
CA ALA A 44 -12.99 6.08 11.09
C ALA A 44 -11.77 6.65 10.34
N PHE A 45 -10.74 7.12 11.06
CA PHE A 45 -9.50 7.57 10.46
C PHE A 45 -8.78 6.42 9.73
N VAL A 46 -8.58 5.28 10.40
CA VAL A 46 -7.90 4.11 9.78
C VAL A 46 -8.64 3.67 8.52
N ASN A 47 -9.96 3.53 8.58
CA ASN A 47 -10.78 3.07 7.47
C ASN A 47 -10.73 4.06 6.30
N ASN A 48 -11.08 5.33 6.54
CA ASN A 48 -11.13 6.33 5.48
C ASN A 48 -9.75 6.62 4.89
N PHE A 49 -8.72 6.75 5.73
CA PHE A 49 -7.37 7.03 5.23
C PHE A 49 -6.86 5.90 4.33
N THR A 50 -7.03 4.64 4.74
CA THR A 50 -6.62 3.49 3.91
C THR A 50 -7.49 3.31 2.66
N ASP A 51 -8.77 3.66 2.72
CA ASP A 51 -9.68 3.66 1.56
C ASP A 51 -9.21 4.60 0.45
N TYR A 52 -8.72 5.79 0.79
CA TYR A 52 -8.23 6.77 -0.19
C TYR A 52 -6.76 6.62 -0.54
N TRP A 53 -5.89 6.40 0.46
CA TRP A 53 -4.46 6.28 0.24
C TRP A 53 -4.14 4.98 -0.50
N LEU A 54 -4.68 3.85 -0.04
CA LEU A 54 -4.35 2.52 -0.55
C LEU A 54 -5.40 1.97 -1.53
N SER A 55 -6.43 2.76 -1.86
CA SER A 55 -7.53 2.37 -2.75
C SER A 55 -8.40 1.22 -2.24
N LEU A 56 -8.48 1.01 -0.92
CA LEU A 56 -9.28 -0.08 -0.35
C LEU A 56 -10.79 0.06 -0.61
N LYS A 57 -11.29 1.27 -0.87
CA LYS A 57 -12.67 1.47 -1.32
C LYS A 57 -13.01 0.70 -2.60
N ASP A 58 -12.01 0.41 -3.43
CA ASP A 58 -12.14 -0.28 -4.70
C ASP A 58 -11.91 -1.80 -4.57
N ILE A 59 -11.78 -2.33 -3.34
CA ILE A 59 -11.47 -3.76 -3.11
C ILE A 59 -12.52 -4.71 -3.68
N ARG A 60 -13.76 -4.24 -3.88
CA ARG A 60 -14.87 -4.99 -4.48
C ARG A 60 -15.15 -4.62 -5.95
N ARG A 61 -14.28 -3.81 -6.59
CA ARG A 61 -14.49 -3.35 -7.98
C ARG A 61 -14.56 -4.50 -8.98
N ASP A 62 -13.58 -5.40 -8.94
CA ASP A 62 -13.45 -6.51 -9.89
C ASP A 62 -13.64 -7.86 -9.18
N GLU A 63 -14.49 -8.71 -9.75
CA GLU A 63 -14.66 -10.08 -9.30
C GLU A 63 -13.73 -11.04 -10.08
N PRO A 64 -13.09 -12.01 -9.40
CA PRO A 64 -12.34 -13.06 -10.08
C PRO A 64 -13.20 -13.82 -11.09
N ASP A 65 -12.67 -14.01 -12.30
CA ASP A 65 -13.30 -14.84 -13.31
C ASP A 65 -13.38 -16.28 -12.81
N ALA A 66 -14.61 -16.79 -12.68
CA ALA A 66 -14.89 -18.09 -12.07
C ALA A 66 -14.32 -19.28 -12.85
N ARG A 67 -13.96 -19.12 -14.13
CA ARG A 67 -13.33 -20.19 -14.92
C ARG A 67 -11.83 -20.22 -14.71
N LEU A 68 -11.19 -19.06 -14.61
CA LEU A 68 -9.75 -18.91 -14.37
C LEU A 68 -9.37 -19.14 -12.90
N TYR A 69 -10.21 -18.68 -11.98
CA TYR A 69 -9.97 -18.71 -10.53
C TYR A 69 -11.19 -19.24 -9.76
N PRO A 70 -11.62 -20.49 -10.04
CA PRO A 70 -12.78 -21.11 -9.40
C PRO A 70 -12.67 -21.17 -7.87
N GLU A 71 -11.46 -21.18 -7.32
CA GLU A 71 -11.21 -21.18 -5.87
C GLU A 71 -11.66 -19.92 -5.14
N TYR A 72 -11.84 -18.79 -5.86
CA TYR A 72 -12.28 -17.51 -5.30
C TYR A 72 -13.76 -17.22 -5.51
N ARG A 73 -14.48 -18.11 -6.21
CA ARG A 73 -15.89 -17.91 -6.50
C ARG A 73 -16.69 -17.82 -5.20
N PHE A 74 -17.46 -16.73 -5.05
CA PHE A 74 -18.29 -16.42 -3.88
C PHE A 74 -17.51 -16.35 -2.55
N ASP A 75 -16.23 -15.97 -2.60
CA ASP A 75 -15.39 -15.88 -1.39
C ASP A 75 -15.35 -14.46 -0.81
N ASP A 76 -16.52 -13.93 -0.44
CA ASP A 76 -16.63 -12.63 0.23
C ASP A 76 -15.82 -12.58 1.52
N TYR A 77 -15.73 -13.72 2.21
CA TYR A 77 -14.98 -13.83 3.45
C TYR A 77 -13.49 -13.55 3.25
N LEU A 78 -12.91 -14.01 2.13
CA LEU A 78 -11.54 -13.62 1.77
C LEU A 78 -11.43 -12.12 1.54
N ILE A 79 -12.34 -11.51 0.77
CA ILE A 79 -12.29 -10.08 0.45
C ILE A 79 -12.35 -9.23 1.73
N ASP A 80 -13.27 -9.54 2.64
CA ASP A 80 -13.38 -8.84 3.93
C ASP A 80 -12.13 -9.05 4.78
N SER A 81 -11.61 -10.28 4.83
CA SER A 81 -10.39 -10.57 5.58
C SER A 81 -9.19 -9.80 5.04
N LEU A 82 -9.04 -9.69 3.71
CA LEU A 82 -7.98 -8.90 3.08
C LEU A 82 -8.06 -7.41 3.47
N ALA A 83 -9.26 -6.81 3.44
CA ALA A 83 -9.43 -5.42 3.85
C ALA A 83 -9.10 -5.22 5.35
N MET A 84 -9.58 -6.15 6.19
CA MET A 84 -9.31 -6.14 7.62
C MET A 84 -7.82 -6.29 7.93
N GLU A 85 -7.08 -7.13 7.18
CA GLU A 85 -5.63 -7.29 7.33
C GLU A 85 -4.93 -5.95 7.15
N THR A 86 -5.21 -5.24 6.06
CA THR A 86 -4.57 -3.96 5.75
C THR A 86 -4.87 -2.90 6.80
N ARG A 87 -6.13 -2.79 7.22
CA ARG A 87 -6.56 -1.82 8.24
C ARG A 87 -5.94 -2.13 9.60
N THR A 88 -5.91 -3.41 9.99
CA THR A 88 -5.28 -3.86 11.24
C THR A 88 -3.78 -3.62 11.23
N PHE A 89 -3.12 -3.90 10.10
CA PHE A 89 -1.70 -3.66 9.92
C PHE A 89 -1.37 -2.17 10.04
N PHE A 90 -2.10 -1.29 9.34
CA PHE A 90 -1.88 0.15 9.42
C PHE A 90 -2.11 0.69 10.84
N ARG A 91 -3.19 0.25 11.51
CA ARG A 91 -3.43 0.58 12.92
C ARG A 91 -2.26 0.17 13.80
N TYR A 92 -1.75 -1.05 13.62
CA TYR A 92 -0.61 -1.55 14.39
C TYR A 92 0.68 -0.75 14.13
N LEU A 93 0.93 -0.29 12.90
CA LEU A 93 2.07 0.60 12.60
C LEU A 93 2.01 1.89 13.43
N LEU A 94 0.81 2.47 13.58
CA LEU A 94 0.59 3.69 14.38
C LEU A 94 0.71 3.41 15.88
N GLU A 95 0.03 2.37 16.39
CA GLU A 95 0.00 2.05 17.82
C GLU A 95 1.39 1.68 18.35
N GLN A 96 2.12 0.84 17.61
CA GLN A 96 3.47 0.40 17.97
C GLN A 96 4.56 1.35 17.47
N ASN A 97 4.18 2.43 16.79
CA ASN A 97 5.08 3.43 16.23
C ASN A 97 6.24 2.79 15.44
N LEU A 98 5.91 1.91 14.50
CA LEU A 98 6.90 1.20 13.71
C LEU A 98 7.62 2.14 12.73
N PRO A 99 8.88 1.84 12.33
CA PRO A 99 9.59 2.63 11.33
C PRO A 99 8.86 2.58 9.98
N ILE A 100 8.98 3.65 9.17
CA ILE A 100 8.28 3.74 7.88
C ILE A 100 8.59 2.58 6.92
N THR A 101 9.79 1.99 7.03
CA THR A 101 10.20 0.82 6.22
C THR A 101 9.30 -0.40 6.43
N ALA A 102 8.56 -0.47 7.55
CA ALA A 102 7.58 -1.50 7.80
C ALA A 102 6.42 -1.50 6.78
N LEU A 103 6.17 -0.38 6.08
CA LEU A 103 5.23 -0.36 4.95
C LEU A 103 5.63 -1.33 3.83
N VAL A 104 6.93 -1.59 3.67
CA VAL A 104 7.47 -2.43 2.59
C VAL A 104 7.88 -3.81 3.10
N GLN A 105 8.41 -3.90 4.32
CA GLN A 105 8.98 -5.15 4.83
C GLN A 105 8.73 -5.33 6.32
N THR A 106 8.15 -6.47 6.68
CA THR A 106 7.98 -6.96 8.05
C THR A 106 8.22 -8.46 8.09
N ASP A 107 8.52 -8.99 9.27
CA ASP A 107 8.62 -10.42 9.58
C ASP A 107 7.30 -10.99 10.11
N PHE A 108 6.19 -10.27 9.93
CA PHE A 108 4.86 -10.66 10.39
C PHE A 108 3.78 -10.15 9.44
N ILE A 109 2.60 -10.77 9.52
CA ILE A 109 1.34 -10.27 8.96
C ILE A 109 0.22 -10.34 10.00
N PHE A 110 -0.97 -9.87 9.64
CA PHE A 110 -2.20 -10.15 10.38
C PHE A 110 -3.06 -11.14 9.61
N ALA A 111 -3.42 -12.25 10.24
CA ALA A 111 -4.22 -13.29 9.59
C ALA A 111 -5.30 -13.85 10.53
N ASN A 112 -6.41 -14.27 9.92
CA ASN A 112 -7.45 -15.11 10.50
C ASN A 112 -7.42 -16.50 9.81
N ASP A 113 -8.39 -17.37 10.08
CA ASP A 113 -8.46 -18.70 9.46
C ASP A 113 -8.48 -18.66 7.92
N ARG A 114 -9.16 -17.67 7.30
CA ARG A 114 -9.25 -17.58 5.84
C ARG A 114 -7.96 -17.09 5.21
N LEU A 115 -7.29 -16.11 5.81
CA LEU A 115 -6.00 -15.61 5.35
C LEU A 115 -4.87 -16.59 5.58
N ALA A 116 -4.90 -17.34 6.68
CA ALA A 116 -3.92 -18.39 6.93
C ALA A 116 -3.92 -19.42 5.79
N ARG A 117 -5.12 -19.85 5.34
CA ARG A 117 -5.27 -20.71 4.15
C ARG A 117 -4.84 -20.03 2.86
N HIS A 118 -5.12 -18.73 2.69
CA HIS A 118 -4.79 -17.97 1.48
C HIS A 118 -3.28 -17.78 1.28
N TYR A 119 -2.55 -17.57 2.36
CA TYR A 119 -1.11 -17.32 2.36
C TYR A 119 -0.26 -18.56 2.68
N ASP A 120 -0.88 -19.75 2.71
CA ASP A 120 -0.22 -21.02 3.03
C ASP A 120 0.54 -21.00 4.37
N LEU A 121 -0.13 -20.47 5.40
CA LEU A 121 0.37 -20.40 6.77
C LEU A 121 -0.20 -21.52 7.63
N PRO A 122 0.42 -21.83 8.79
CA PRO A 122 -0.16 -22.74 9.77
C PRO A 122 -1.62 -22.39 10.06
N PRO A 123 -2.54 -23.38 10.10
CA PRO A 123 -3.96 -23.13 10.30
C PRO A 123 -4.25 -22.30 11.55
N LEU A 124 -5.17 -21.35 11.42
CA LEU A 124 -5.70 -20.57 12.52
C LEU A 124 -7.20 -20.86 12.68
N GLU A 125 -7.73 -20.58 13.87
CA GLU A 125 -9.15 -20.73 14.17
C GLU A 125 -9.86 -19.38 14.34
N GLY A 126 -11.03 -19.27 13.74
CA GLY A 126 -11.93 -18.12 13.87
C GLY A 126 -11.54 -16.90 13.03
N SER A 127 -12.47 -15.94 12.99
CA SER A 127 -12.40 -14.74 12.13
C SER A 127 -11.56 -13.60 12.67
N LYS A 128 -11.16 -13.65 13.94
CA LYS A 128 -10.35 -12.62 14.58
C LYS A 128 -8.93 -12.64 14.01
N LEU A 129 -8.49 -11.49 13.50
CA LEU A 129 -7.11 -11.29 13.05
C LEU A 129 -6.13 -11.37 14.22
N ARG A 130 -5.00 -12.00 13.96
CA ARG A 130 -3.89 -12.18 14.91
C ARG A 130 -2.59 -11.83 14.20
N ARG A 131 -1.63 -11.27 14.94
CA ARG A 131 -0.27 -11.13 14.43
C ARG A 131 0.35 -12.52 14.29
N VAL A 132 0.83 -12.85 13.09
CA VAL A 132 1.48 -14.13 12.77
C VAL A 132 2.89 -13.84 12.30
N ALA A 133 3.87 -14.47 12.95
CA ALA A 133 5.25 -14.41 12.49
C ALA A 133 5.40 -15.17 11.17
N LEU A 134 6.11 -14.58 10.22
CA LEU A 134 6.39 -15.18 8.93
C LEU A 134 7.65 -16.05 9.00
N PRO A 135 7.69 -17.16 8.24
CA PRO A 135 8.95 -17.86 7.99
C PRO A 135 9.99 -16.93 7.36
N ALA A 136 11.28 -17.14 7.64
CA ALA A 136 12.37 -16.29 7.16
C ALA A 136 12.40 -16.08 5.63
N ASN A 137 11.93 -17.06 4.87
CA ASN A 137 11.88 -17.04 3.41
C ASN A 137 10.53 -16.62 2.83
N SER A 138 9.58 -16.18 3.67
CA SER A 138 8.25 -15.80 3.21
C SER A 138 8.33 -14.67 2.17
N PRO A 139 7.56 -14.75 1.09
CA PRO A 139 7.47 -13.65 0.13
C PRO A 139 6.63 -12.48 0.68
N TYR A 140 5.78 -12.75 1.68
CA TYR A 140 4.84 -11.80 2.30
C TYR A 140 5.52 -10.87 3.32
N GLY A 141 4.75 -9.94 3.90
CA GLY A 141 5.20 -8.96 4.90
C GLY A 141 5.31 -7.54 4.34
N GLY A 142 4.79 -6.56 5.05
CA GLY A 142 4.58 -5.20 4.54
C GLY A 142 3.34 -5.08 3.64
N LEU A 143 2.87 -3.85 3.44
CA LEU A 143 1.67 -3.52 2.66
C LEU A 143 1.76 -3.98 1.21
N ILE A 144 2.93 -3.82 0.57
CA ILE A 144 3.08 -4.04 -0.88
C ILE A 144 2.87 -5.49 -1.32
N THR A 145 2.79 -6.43 -0.37
CA THR A 145 2.51 -7.85 -0.62
C THR A 145 1.23 -8.36 0.06
N GLN A 146 0.40 -7.47 0.60
CA GLN A 146 -0.91 -7.86 1.12
C GLN A 146 -1.88 -8.11 -0.04
N GLY A 147 -2.74 -9.13 0.09
CA GLY A 147 -3.69 -9.51 -0.95
C GLY A 147 -4.68 -8.40 -1.30
N ALA A 148 -5.04 -7.53 -0.35
CA ALA A 148 -5.88 -6.36 -0.65
C ALA A 148 -5.23 -5.44 -1.70
N ILE A 149 -3.93 -5.16 -1.54
CA ILE A 149 -3.17 -4.31 -2.48
C ILE A 149 -3.01 -5.03 -3.82
N LEU A 150 -2.70 -6.32 -3.79
CA LEU A 150 -2.52 -7.14 -4.98
C LEU A 150 -3.81 -7.31 -5.78
N LYS A 151 -4.97 -7.24 -5.10
CA LYS A 151 -6.31 -7.26 -5.68
C LYS A 151 -6.70 -5.94 -6.33
N VAL A 152 -6.57 -4.80 -5.62
CA VAL A 152 -6.97 -3.49 -6.17
C VAL A 152 -6.12 -3.08 -7.39
N THR A 153 -4.95 -3.68 -7.54
CA THR A 153 -4.00 -3.48 -8.66
C THR A 153 -4.09 -4.55 -9.75
N ALA A 154 -5.10 -5.41 -9.71
CA ALA A 154 -5.40 -6.40 -10.75
C ALA A 154 -6.80 -6.18 -11.32
N ASN A 155 -7.12 -6.91 -12.39
CA ASN A 155 -8.50 -7.14 -12.79
C ASN A 155 -8.87 -8.61 -12.54
N GLY A 156 -10.16 -8.93 -12.61
CA GLY A 156 -10.67 -10.27 -12.31
C GLY A 156 -10.08 -11.43 -13.14
N THR A 157 -9.33 -11.16 -14.20
CA THR A 157 -8.78 -12.18 -15.11
C THR A 157 -7.25 -12.20 -15.11
N THR A 158 -6.60 -11.05 -14.96
CA THR A 158 -5.18 -10.82 -15.19
C THR A 158 -4.57 -9.86 -14.18
N THR A 159 -3.28 -10.06 -13.90
CA THR A 159 -2.46 -9.10 -13.16
C THR A 159 -1.91 -8.05 -14.11
N SER A 160 -1.52 -6.89 -13.59
CA SER A 160 -0.89 -5.82 -14.37
C SER A 160 0.38 -5.32 -13.67
N PRO A 161 1.58 -5.69 -14.18
CA PRO A 161 2.84 -5.14 -13.69
C PRO A 161 2.87 -3.61 -13.75
N VAL A 162 2.34 -3.03 -14.83
CA VAL A 162 2.27 -1.58 -15.01
C VAL A 162 1.50 -0.93 -13.86
N ILE A 163 0.29 -1.41 -13.56
CA ILE A 163 -0.55 -0.85 -12.48
C ILE A 163 0.08 -1.10 -11.11
N ARG A 164 0.60 -2.31 -10.86
CA ARG A 164 1.26 -2.68 -9.60
C ARG A 164 2.50 -1.82 -9.31
N GLY A 165 3.35 -1.66 -10.32
CA GLY A 165 4.54 -0.81 -10.24
C GLY A 165 4.16 0.65 -10.03
N ALA A 166 3.21 1.17 -10.83
CA ALA A 166 2.69 2.52 -10.69
C ALA A 166 2.16 2.78 -9.28
N TRP A 167 1.39 1.84 -8.72
CA TRP A 167 0.85 1.94 -7.37
C TRP A 167 1.96 2.02 -6.31
N ILE A 168 3.00 1.20 -6.37
CA ILE A 168 4.13 1.29 -5.42
C ILE A 168 4.83 2.65 -5.57
N MET A 169 5.11 3.06 -6.80
CA MET A 169 5.83 4.31 -7.05
C MET A 169 5.04 5.53 -6.59
N GLU A 170 3.72 5.57 -6.80
CA GLU A 170 2.84 6.65 -6.34
C GLU A 170 2.58 6.58 -4.81
N ARG A 171 2.08 5.44 -4.31
CA ARG A 171 1.52 5.32 -2.96
C ARG A 171 2.55 5.08 -1.88
N ILE A 172 3.71 4.52 -2.23
CA ILE A 172 4.80 4.25 -1.29
C ILE A 172 5.98 5.21 -1.51
N MET A 173 6.46 5.34 -2.75
CA MET A 173 7.68 6.10 -3.03
C MET A 173 7.46 7.58 -3.33
N GLY A 174 6.23 8.06 -3.56
CA GLY A 174 5.96 9.48 -3.88
C GLY A 174 6.55 9.93 -5.20
N GLU A 175 6.63 8.98 -6.13
CA GLU A 175 7.25 9.09 -7.44
C GLU A 175 6.26 8.63 -8.53
N PRO A 176 5.06 9.24 -8.63
CA PRO A 176 4.04 8.78 -9.55
C PRO A 176 4.56 8.73 -11.00
N PRO A 177 4.14 7.75 -11.81
CA PRO A 177 4.37 7.77 -13.24
C PRO A 177 3.85 9.08 -13.85
N PRO A 178 4.54 9.64 -14.86
CA PRO A 178 4.01 10.78 -15.59
C PRO A 178 2.71 10.39 -16.32
N PRO A 179 1.79 11.33 -16.55
CA PRO A 179 0.63 11.06 -17.38
C PRO A 179 1.08 10.62 -18.79
N PRO A 180 0.31 9.76 -19.48
CA PRO A 180 0.60 9.35 -20.85
C PRO A 180 0.81 10.57 -21.76
N PRO A 181 1.81 10.56 -22.67
CA PRO A 181 2.03 11.68 -23.57
C PRO A 181 0.82 11.89 -24.49
N PRO A 182 0.31 13.13 -24.65
CA PRO A 182 -0.84 13.42 -25.53
C PRO A 182 -0.59 13.05 -27.00
N SER A 183 0.68 12.99 -27.40
CA SER A 183 1.14 12.80 -28.78
C SER A 183 1.33 11.34 -29.19
N VAL A 184 1.18 10.37 -28.28
CA VAL A 184 1.17 8.95 -28.65
C VAL A 184 -0.25 8.64 -29.14
N PRO A 185 -0.47 8.42 -30.46
CA PRO A 185 -1.79 8.03 -30.93
C PRO A 185 -2.19 6.73 -30.24
N ALA A 186 -3.49 6.52 -29.99
CA ALA A 186 -4.05 5.30 -29.40
C ALA A 186 -3.93 4.07 -30.32
N VAL A 187 -2.88 4.01 -31.14
CA VAL A 187 -2.48 2.80 -31.85
C VAL A 187 -1.94 1.86 -30.78
N GLU A 188 -2.75 0.86 -30.44
CA GLU A 188 -2.29 -0.25 -29.61
C GLU A 188 -1.03 -0.85 -30.27
N PRO A 189 0.06 -1.03 -29.52
CA PRO A 189 1.25 -1.66 -30.04
C PRO A 189 0.91 -3.02 -30.61
N ASP A 190 1.57 -3.41 -31.69
CA ASP A 190 1.44 -4.76 -32.22
C ASP A 190 2.04 -5.76 -31.23
N ILE A 191 1.17 -6.33 -30.39
CA ILE A 191 1.52 -7.37 -29.41
C ILE A 191 1.46 -8.79 -29.99
N ARG A 192 1.27 -8.94 -31.32
CA ARG A 192 1.12 -10.25 -31.96
C ARG A 192 2.38 -11.09 -31.76
N GLY A 193 2.19 -12.32 -31.30
CA GLY A 193 3.27 -13.27 -31.02
C GLY A 193 3.88 -13.15 -29.62
N ALA A 194 3.49 -12.15 -28.81
CA ALA A 194 3.83 -12.11 -27.40
C ALA A 194 3.16 -13.27 -26.64
N LYS A 195 3.94 -14.03 -25.86
CA LYS A 195 3.45 -15.20 -25.13
C LYS A 195 3.25 -14.91 -23.64
N THR A 196 3.98 -13.93 -23.13
CA THR A 196 3.96 -13.50 -21.73
C THR A 196 3.62 -12.02 -21.62
N ILE A 197 3.17 -11.58 -20.44
CA ILE A 197 2.97 -10.15 -20.14
C ILE A 197 4.28 -9.38 -20.33
N ARG A 198 5.42 -10.00 -20.00
CA ARG A 198 6.75 -9.42 -20.23
C ARG A 198 7.04 -9.22 -21.72
N ASP A 199 6.69 -10.18 -22.58
CA ASP A 199 6.84 -10.02 -24.03
C ASP A 199 5.96 -8.90 -24.57
N GLN A 200 4.70 -8.82 -24.09
CA GLN A 200 3.75 -7.77 -24.50
C GLN A 200 4.31 -6.39 -24.13
N LEU A 201 4.82 -6.24 -22.91
CA LEU A 201 5.38 -4.98 -22.43
C LEU A 201 6.72 -4.65 -23.10
N ALA A 202 7.56 -5.65 -23.38
CA ALA A 202 8.79 -5.47 -24.15
C ALA A 202 8.51 -5.03 -25.59
N GLN A 203 7.40 -5.49 -26.19
CA GLN A 203 6.96 -5.00 -27.49
C GLN A 203 6.40 -3.58 -27.40
N HIS A 204 5.62 -3.25 -26.38
CA HIS A 204 5.10 -1.90 -26.13
C HIS A 204 6.23 -0.88 -25.91
N THR A 205 7.25 -1.25 -25.15
CA THR A 205 8.39 -0.39 -24.79
C THR A 205 9.52 -0.39 -25.83
N ARG A 206 9.26 -0.85 -27.06
CA ARG A 206 10.20 -0.64 -28.18
C ARG A 206 10.31 0.82 -28.58
N ASP A 207 9.25 1.60 -28.36
CA ASP A 207 9.31 3.05 -28.54
C ASP A 207 10.14 3.67 -27.41
N PRO A 208 11.23 4.42 -27.72
CA PRO A 208 12.07 5.05 -26.71
C PRO A 208 11.31 5.98 -25.75
N VAL A 209 10.23 6.62 -26.20
CA VAL A 209 9.39 7.50 -25.38
C VAL A 209 8.68 6.68 -24.30
N CYS A 210 8.10 5.54 -24.68
CA CYS A 210 7.45 4.62 -23.74
C CYS A 210 8.49 4.00 -22.79
N ALA A 211 9.62 3.52 -23.32
CA ALA A 211 10.67 2.88 -22.54
C ALA A 211 11.19 3.76 -21.40
N ASN A 212 11.40 5.05 -21.65
CA ASN A 212 11.95 5.97 -20.66
C ASN A 212 11.05 6.13 -19.43
N CYS A 213 9.73 6.22 -19.62
CA CYS A 213 8.79 6.32 -18.50
C CYS A 213 8.60 4.97 -17.80
N HIS A 214 8.44 3.89 -18.57
CA HIS A 214 8.17 2.54 -18.08
C HIS A 214 9.32 1.94 -17.25
N ALA A 215 10.57 2.30 -17.57
CA ALA A 215 11.75 1.90 -16.79
C ALA A 215 11.69 2.29 -15.30
N ARG A 216 10.81 3.23 -14.92
CA ARG A 216 10.65 3.66 -13.53
C ARG A 216 9.77 2.73 -12.70
N PHE A 217 8.81 2.03 -13.30
CA PHE A 217 7.78 1.30 -12.55
C PHE A 217 7.53 -0.13 -13.03
N ASP A 218 7.75 -0.45 -14.31
CA ASP A 218 7.55 -1.81 -14.82
C ASP A 218 8.38 -2.86 -14.08
N PRO A 219 9.69 -2.64 -13.81
CA PRO A 219 10.49 -3.58 -13.04
C PRO A 219 9.88 -3.84 -11.66
N VAL A 220 9.45 -2.78 -10.98
CA VAL A 220 8.82 -2.85 -9.65
C VAL A 220 7.54 -3.70 -9.71
N GLY A 221 6.76 -3.53 -10.77
CA GLY A 221 5.58 -4.33 -11.05
C GLY A 221 5.87 -5.81 -11.32
N PHE A 222 6.91 -6.11 -12.11
CA PHE A 222 7.29 -7.48 -12.41
C PHE A 222 7.65 -8.28 -11.16
N ALA A 223 8.27 -7.65 -10.17
CA ALA A 223 8.58 -8.30 -8.89
C ALA A 223 7.33 -8.87 -8.18
N LEU A 224 6.15 -8.31 -8.47
CA LEU A 224 4.88 -8.74 -7.88
C LEU A 224 4.15 -9.79 -8.72
N GLU A 225 4.68 -10.23 -9.87
CA GLU A 225 3.95 -11.14 -10.75
C GLU A 225 3.84 -12.57 -10.23
N ASN A 226 4.63 -12.92 -9.21
CA ASN A 226 4.45 -14.16 -8.45
C ASN A 226 3.22 -14.13 -7.55
N TYR A 227 2.51 -13.01 -7.46
CA TYR A 227 1.20 -12.94 -6.82
C TYR A 227 0.11 -12.93 -7.88
N ASP A 228 -0.91 -13.76 -7.72
CA ASP A 228 -2.08 -13.76 -8.59
C ASP A 228 -3.00 -12.56 -8.33
N ILE A 229 -4.19 -12.56 -8.94
CA ILE A 229 -5.16 -11.47 -8.88
C ILE A 229 -5.76 -11.25 -7.49
N MET A 230 -5.62 -12.20 -6.56
CA MET A 230 -6.07 -12.09 -5.16
C MET A 230 -4.90 -12.11 -4.18
N GLY A 231 -3.66 -12.12 -4.68
CA GLY A 231 -2.44 -12.10 -3.88
C GLY A 231 -1.94 -13.46 -3.39
N ALA A 232 -2.48 -14.57 -3.90
CA ALA A 232 -1.90 -15.89 -3.64
C ALA A 232 -0.63 -16.09 -4.47
N TRP A 233 0.31 -16.87 -3.93
CA TRP A 233 1.56 -17.14 -4.63
C TRP A 233 1.36 -18.06 -5.85
N ARG A 234 2.05 -17.75 -6.95
CA ARG A 234 2.11 -18.55 -8.17
C ARG A 234 3.51 -18.55 -8.78
N ASN A 235 3.84 -19.65 -9.46
CA ASN A 235 5.08 -19.77 -10.25
C ASN A 235 4.83 -19.71 -11.76
N ARG A 236 3.58 -19.88 -12.21
CA ARG A 236 3.17 -19.89 -13.61
C ARG A 236 1.87 -19.12 -13.78
N TYR A 237 1.68 -18.52 -14.94
CA TYR A 237 0.44 -17.81 -15.29
C TYR A 237 -0.70 -18.78 -15.59
N ARG A 238 -1.94 -18.33 -15.44
CA ARG A 238 -3.13 -19.00 -15.96
C ARG A 238 -3.57 -18.36 -17.29
N SER A 239 -4.20 -19.15 -18.15
CA SER A 239 -4.70 -18.75 -19.47
C SER A 239 -6.02 -19.48 -19.78
N LEU A 240 -6.85 -18.93 -20.66
CA LEU A 240 -8.07 -19.58 -21.14
C LEU A 240 -7.87 -20.47 -22.36
N GLY A 241 -6.68 -20.51 -22.98
CA GLY A 241 -6.51 -21.24 -24.24
C GLY A 241 -5.12 -21.78 -24.56
N GLN A 242 -4.10 -21.54 -23.73
CA GLN A 242 -2.73 -21.99 -24.01
C GLN A 242 -2.09 -22.63 -22.78
N GLY A 243 -1.46 -23.79 -23.00
CA GLY A 243 -0.68 -24.50 -21.99
C GLY A 243 -1.30 -25.83 -21.57
N GLU A 244 -1.03 -26.24 -20.33
CA GLU A 244 -1.53 -27.49 -19.77
C GLU A 244 -2.95 -27.29 -19.23
N LYS A 245 -3.91 -28.07 -19.74
CA LYS A 245 -5.32 -27.93 -19.38
C LYS A 245 -5.58 -28.47 -17.96
N VAL A 246 -6.23 -27.65 -17.14
CA VAL A 246 -6.74 -28.01 -15.81
C VAL A 246 -8.25 -27.93 -15.86
N THR A 247 -8.93 -28.96 -15.37
CA THR A 247 -10.38 -29.05 -15.30
C THR A 247 -10.83 -29.59 -13.96
N GLY A 248 -12.02 -29.22 -13.51
CA GLY A 248 -12.63 -29.77 -12.32
C GLY A 248 -13.99 -29.18 -12.07
N ILE A 249 -14.52 -29.46 -10.89
CA ILE A 249 -15.79 -28.91 -10.40
C ILE A 249 -15.47 -27.97 -9.24
N ASP A 250 -15.99 -26.75 -9.29
CA ASP A 250 -15.82 -25.77 -8.22
C ASP A 250 -16.67 -26.10 -6.98
N ARG A 251 -16.49 -25.35 -5.89
CA ARG A 251 -17.24 -25.55 -4.64
C ARG A 251 -18.75 -25.35 -4.79
N ALA A 252 -19.18 -24.67 -5.85
CA ALA A 252 -20.57 -24.42 -6.18
C ALA A 252 -21.14 -25.45 -7.17
N GLY A 253 -20.38 -26.49 -7.54
CA GLY A 253 -20.83 -27.57 -8.42
C GLY A 253 -20.73 -27.26 -9.92
N HIS A 254 -19.96 -26.24 -10.32
CA HIS A 254 -19.82 -25.87 -11.74
C HIS A 254 -18.50 -26.36 -12.33
N ASP A 255 -18.55 -26.82 -13.56
CA ASP A 255 -17.35 -27.17 -14.32
C ASP A 255 -16.49 -25.93 -14.58
N TYR A 256 -15.19 -26.06 -14.38
CA TYR A 256 -14.20 -25.07 -14.80
C TYR A 256 -13.14 -25.70 -15.70
N ALA A 257 -12.58 -24.87 -16.57
CA ALA A 257 -11.45 -25.22 -17.41
C ALA A 257 -10.58 -24.00 -17.65
N TYR A 258 -9.31 -24.10 -17.27
CA TYR A 258 -8.27 -23.13 -17.58
C TYR A 258 -6.99 -23.86 -17.96
N PHE A 259 -5.96 -23.11 -18.33
CA PHE A 259 -4.67 -23.64 -18.73
C PHE A 259 -3.55 -23.01 -17.91
N ILE A 260 -2.52 -23.80 -17.59
CA ILE A 260 -1.29 -23.28 -16.99
C ILE A 260 -0.34 -22.87 -18.12
N ALA A 261 -0.08 -21.57 -18.22
CA ALA A 261 0.77 -20.94 -19.23
C ALA A 261 2.26 -20.92 -18.78
N GLY A 262 3.02 -19.94 -19.27
CA GLY A 262 4.47 -19.82 -19.02
C GLY A 262 4.83 -19.52 -17.55
N PRO A 263 6.12 -19.69 -17.18
CA PRO A 263 6.63 -19.31 -15.87
C PRO A 263 6.56 -17.80 -15.65
N VAL A 264 6.48 -17.40 -14.38
CA VAL A 264 6.65 -16.01 -13.97
C VAL A 264 8.13 -15.65 -13.98
N ASP A 265 8.46 -14.52 -14.60
CA ASP A 265 9.74 -13.84 -14.45
C ASP A 265 9.51 -12.58 -13.63
N ALA A 266 10.00 -12.58 -12.39
CA ALA A 266 9.87 -11.48 -11.44
C ALA A 266 11.15 -10.62 -11.33
N GLY A 267 12.18 -10.92 -12.11
CA GLY A 267 13.44 -10.19 -12.11
C GLY A 267 13.32 -8.84 -12.82
N GLY A 268 14.17 -7.90 -12.42
CA GLY A 268 14.20 -6.57 -13.00
C GLY A 268 15.40 -5.73 -12.56
N GLN A 269 15.46 -4.52 -13.09
CA GLN A 269 16.47 -3.53 -12.75
C GLN A 269 15.79 -2.19 -12.48
N LEU A 270 16.12 -1.55 -11.36
CA LEU A 270 15.68 -0.20 -11.07
C LEU A 270 16.38 0.81 -11.99
N ARG A 271 15.80 2.00 -12.15
CA ARG A 271 16.34 3.06 -13.01
C ARG A 271 17.77 3.50 -12.64
N ASP A 272 18.17 3.31 -11.39
CA ASP A 272 19.52 3.60 -10.90
C ASP A 272 20.54 2.47 -11.16
N GLY A 273 20.12 1.41 -11.86
CA GLY A 273 20.95 0.28 -12.25
C GLY A 273 20.99 -0.88 -11.25
N ARG A 274 20.40 -0.74 -10.05
CA ARG A 274 20.33 -1.84 -9.07
C ARG A 274 19.39 -2.95 -9.56
N ALA A 275 19.91 -4.17 -9.69
CA ALA A 275 19.15 -5.33 -10.15
C ALA A 275 18.55 -6.13 -8.97
N PHE A 276 17.47 -6.84 -9.24
CA PHE A 276 16.83 -7.79 -8.31
C PHE A 276 16.22 -8.96 -9.09
N GLN A 277 16.07 -10.11 -8.44
CA GLN A 277 15.49 -11.32 -9.04
C GLN A 277 14.07 -11.61 -8.58
N ASN A 278 13.62 -11.01 -7.48
CA ASN A 278 12.33 -11.31 -6.86
C ASN A 278 11.88 -10.19 -5.91
N ILE A 279 10.65 -10.31 -5.39
CA ILE A 279 10.06 -9.35 -4.45
C ILE A 279 10.88 -9.13 -3.17
N ARG A 280 11.60 -10.13 -2.66
CA ARG A 280 12.37 -9.98 -1.42
C ARG A 280 13.57 -9.06 -1.63
N GLU A 281 14.28 -9.25 -2.74
CA GLU A 281 15.37 -8.36 -3.14
C GLU A 281 14.87 -6.96 -3.48
N LEU A 282 13.73 -6.82 -4.16
CA LEU A 282 13.12 -5.51 -4.39
C LEU A 282 12.79 -4.80 -3.06
N LYS A 283 12.18 -5.51 -2.09
CA LYS A 283 11.90 -4.97 -0.75
C LYS A 283 13.18 -4.43 -0.10
N GLN A 284 14.27 -5.20 -0.15
CA GLN A 284 15.58 -4.78 0.37
C GLN A 284 16.13 -3.52 -0.31
N LEU A 285 15.88 -3.33 -1.62
CA LEU A 285 16.28 -2.13 -2.35
C LEU A 285 15.43 -0.91 -2.01
N LEU A 286 14.12 -1.11 -1.82
CA LEU A 286 13.18 -0.03 -1.50
C LEU A 286 13.46 0.52 -0.10
N VAL A 287 13.62 -0.33 0.92
CA VAL A 287 13.84 0.09 2.32
C VAL A 287 15.13 0.89 2.55
N GLN A 288 16.03 0.95 1.56
CA GLN A 288 17.22 1.81 1.57
C GLN A 288 16.90 3.29 1.39
N ASN A 289 15.67 3.66 1.02
CA ASN A 289 15.23 5.05 0.85
C ASN A 289 14.12 5.45 1.84
N PRO A 290 14.34 5.30 3.17
CA PRO A 290 13.28 5.51 4.16
C PRO A 290 12.81 6.96 4.22
N ARG A 291 13.70 7.94 3.99
CA ARG A 291 13.35 9.37 3.94
C ARG A 291 12.33 9.66 2.83
N GLN A 292 12.48 9.03 1.66
CA GLN A 292 11.56 9.21 0.54
C GLN A 292 10.18 8.60 0.86
N MET A 293 10.14 7.43 1.49
CA MET A 293 8.87 6.84 1.96
C MET A 293 8.19 7.74 3.00
N ALA A 294 8.94 8.24 3.97
CA ALA A 294 8.42 9.13 5.00
C ALA A 294 7.87 10.43 4.39
N ARG A 295 8.56 11.00 3.40
CA ARG A 295 8.11 12.17 2.66
C ARG A 295 6.77 11.91 1.99
N ASN A 296 6.63 10.79 1.28
CA ASN A 296 5.37 10.47 0.62
C ASN A 296 4.25 10.20 1.64
N PHE A 297 4.54 9.47 2.71
CA PHE A 297 3.57 9.24 3.77
C PHE A 297 3.05 10.54 4.38
N LEU A 298 3.94 11.51 4.65
CA LEU A 298 3.54 12.85 5.08
C LEU A 298 2.68 13.55 4.04
N GLN A 299 3.02 13.48 2.74
CA GLN A 299 2.19 14.08 1.68
C GLN A 299 0.77 13.49 1.66
N GLN A 300 0.64 12.17 1.78
CA GLN A 300 -0.66 11.49 1.82
C GLN A 300 -1.45 11.90 3.07
N LEU A 301 -0.80 11.94 4.24
CA LEU A 301 -1.41 12.44 5.47
C LEU A 301 -1.83 13.90 5.38
N THR A 302 -1.01 14.78 4.79
CA THR A 302 -1.33 16.20 4.60
C THR A 302 -2.58 16.36 3.74
N VAL A 303 -2.67 15.65 2.61
CA VAL A 303 -3.86 15.69 1.74
C VAL A 303 -5.09 15.27 2.52
N TYR A 304 -5.01 14.17 3.27
CA TYR A 304 -6.15 13.69 4.04
C TYR A 304 -6.53 14.64 5.19
N ALA A 305 -5.55 15.17 5.92
CA ALA A 305 -5.76 16.02 7.09
C ALA A 305 -6.31 17.41 6.75
N THR A 306 -5.91 17.96 5.59
CA THR A 306 -6.17 19.36 5.20
C THR A 306 -7.04 19.51 3.96
N GLY A 307 -7.29 18.42 3.23
CA GLY A 307 -7.99 18.43 1.94
C GLY A 307 -7.17 19.04 0.79
N THR A 308 -5.90 19.39 1.01
CA THR A 308 -5.07 20.09 0.01
C THR A 308 -3.72 19.39 -0.17
N PRO A 309 -3.23 19.22 -1.41
CA PRO A 309 -1.86 18.74 -1.65
C PRO A 309 -0.78 19.67 -1.10
N VAL A 310 0.37 19.09 -0.73
CA VAL A 310 1.56 19.85 -0.31
C VAL A 310 1.95 20.86 -1.38
N ARG A 311 1.93 22.15 -1.02
CA ARG A 311 2.28 23.26 -1.92
C ARG A 311 3.78 23.54 -1.86
N PHE A 312 4.25 24.41 -2.76
CA PHE A 312 5.64 24.84 -2.75
C PHE A 312 6.06 25.48 -1.41
N SER A 313 5.18 26.27 -0.78
CA SER A 313 5.36 26.91 0.53
C SER A 313 5.50 25.93 1.71
N ASP A 314 4.98 24.70 1.53
CA ASP A 314 4.90 23.69 2.58
C ASP A 314 6.15 22.80 2.59
N ARG A 315 6.90 22.76 1.48
CA ARG A 315 8.09 21.92 1.33
C ARG A 315 9.13 22.11 2.44
N PRO A 316 9.49 23.34 2.86
CA PRO A 316 10.44 23.51 3.96
C PRO A 316 9.95 22.91 5.28
N VAL A 317 8.64 22.91 5.52
CA VAL A 317 8.04 22.32 6.73
C VAL A 317 8.10 20.79 6.66
N ILE A 318 7.80 20.21 5.49
CA ILE A 318 7.93 18.77 5.29
C ILE A 318 9.38 18.33 5.51
N GLU A 319 10.36 19.03 4.94
CA GLU A 319 11.77 18.68 5.15
C GLU A 319 12.18 18.83 6.63
N SER A 320 11.72 19.87 7.33
CA SER A 320 11.95 20.02 8.77
C SER A 320 11.37 18.86 9.60
N ILE A 321 10.15 18.40 9.28
CA ILE A 321 9.57 17.21 9.94
C ILE A 321 10.43 15.97 9.66
N LEU A 322 10.89 15.79 8.42
CA LEU A 322 11.76 14.67 8.07
C LEU A 322 13.08 14.72 8.86
N ASP A 323 13.70 15.88 8.98
CA ASP A 323 14.94 16.06 9.76
C ASP A 323 14.70 15.74 11.25
N GLN A 324 13.58 16.18 11.82
CA GLN A 324 13.20 15.88 13.21
C GLN A 324 13.01 14.38 13.46
N CYS A 325 12.44 13.66 12.49
CA CYS A 325 12.13 12.23 12.63
C CYS A 325 13.25 11.30 12.15
N GLU A 326 14.38 11.82 11.64
CA GLU A 326 15.45 11.01 11.05
C GLU A 326 16.12 10.09 12.07
N ALA A 327 16.46 10.61 13.27
CA ALA A 327 17.14 9.85 14.32
C ALA A 327 16.34 8.61 14.76
N GLU A 328 15.02 8.70 14.74
CA GLU A 328 14.11 7.61 15.10
C GLU A 328 13.73 6.71 13.91
N ARG A 329 14.35 6.92 12.74
CA ARG A 329 14.07 6.19 11.49
C ARG A 329 12.65 6.39 10.97
N TYR A 330 12.15 7.62 11.08
CA TYR A 330 10.87 8.05 10.53
C TYR A 330 9.70 7.19 10.98
N ARG A 331 9.51 7.03 12.29
CA ARG A 331 8.40 6.21 12.79
C ARG A 331 7.05 6.82 12.46
N VAL A 332 6.08 5.97 12.14
CA VAL A 332 4.79 6.36 11.55
C VAL A 332 3.99 7.30 12.46
N ARG A 333 3.93 7.04 13.77
CA ARG A 333 3.19 7.91 14.71
C ARG A 333 3.92 9.22 14.93
N ASP A 334 5.26 9.21 14.98
CA ASP A 334 6.04 10.44 15.15
C ASP A 334 5.87 11.39 13.96
N LEU A 335 5.84 10.87 12.73
CA LEU A 335 5.52 11.65 11.53
C LEU A 335 4.13 12.31 11.60
N LEU A 336 3.12 11.56 12.06
CA LEU A 336 1.75 12.08 12.24
C LEU A 336 1.73 13.17 13.32
N LEU A 337 2.37 12.94 14.47
CA LEU A 337 2.44 13.90 15.58
C LEU A 337 3.17 15.18 15.17
N ALA A 338 4.23 15.06 14.38
CA ALA A 338 4.97 16.20 13.86
C ALA A 338 4.12 16.99 12.83
N LEU A 339 3.36 16.31 11.97
CA LEU A 339 2.41 16.97 11.06
C LEU A 339 1.36 17.77 11.83
N VAL A 340 0.74 17.19 12.87
CA VAL A 340 -0.30 17.87 13.67
C VAL A 340 0.25 19.12 14.38
N GLN A 341 1.52 19.10 14.79
CA GLN A 341 2.18 20.25 15.42
C GLN A 341 2.73 21.27 14.41
N SER A 342 2.68 20.97 13.11
CA SER A 342 3.26 21.83 12.08
C SER A 342 2.32 22.95 11.67
N ARG A 343 2.89 24.04 11.12
CA ARG A 343 2.09 25.13 10.54
C ARG A 343 1.19 24.69 9.39
N ILE A 344 1.51 23.60 8.69
CA ILE A 344 0.66 23.04 7.63
C ILE A 344 -0.71 22.67 8.21
N PHE A 345 -0.72 22.07 9.41
CA PHE A 345 -1.94 21.63 10.07
C PHE A 345 -2.59 22.74 10.89
N LEU A 346 -1.80 23.54 11.61
CA LEU A 346 -2.30 24.59 12.50
C LEU A 346 -2.76 25.85 11.75
N GLY A 347 -2.25 26.10 10.54
CA GLY A 347 -2.49 27.34 9.79
C GLY A 347 -1.73 28.56 10.33
N THR A 348 -1.00 28.40 11.43
CA THR A 348 -0.18 29.43 12.09
C THR A 348 1.19 28.85 12.46
N GLU A 349 2.16 29.72 12.74
CA GLU A 349 3.46 29.25 13.24
C GLU A 349 3.29 28.56 14.61
N PRO A 350 3.96 27.42 14.85
CA PRO A 350 3.85 26.70 16.11
C PRO A 350 4.29 27.57 17.28
N VAL A 351 3.60 27.46 18.41
CA VAL A 351 4.04 28.13 19.65
C VAL A 351 5.36 27.51 20.06
N ALA A 352 6.42 28.34 20.19
CA ALA A 352 7.71 27.88 20.66
C ALA A 352 7.53 27.20 22.03
N ALA A 353 8.09 25.99 22.19
CA ALA A 353 8.17 25.38 23.51
C ALA A 353 8.92 26.36 24.42
N LYS A 354 8.27 26.83 25.49
CA LYS A 354 8.98 27.59 26.53
C LYS A 354 10.11 26.69 27.00
N GLY A 355 11.35 27.05 26.64
CA GLY A 355 12.53 26.33 27.08
C GLY A 355 12.50 26.22 28.60
N SER A 356 12.82 25.05 29.12
CA SER A 356 13.23 24.91 30.50
C SER A 356 14.52 25.71 30.68
N GLU A 357 14.38 27.00 31.01
CA GLU A 357 15.42 27.72 31.72
C GLU A 357 15.53 27.08 33.11
N SER A 358 16.55 26.25 33.28
CA SER A 358 17.11 25.88 34.58
C SER A 358 18.62 25.87 34.46
#